data_AF-A0A246JL31-F1
#
_entry.id   AF-A0A246JL31-F1
#
_cell.length_a   1.000
_cell.length_b   1.000
_cell.length_c   1.000
_cell.angle_alpha   90.00
_cell.angle_beta   90.00
_cell.angle_gamma   90.00
#
_symmetry.space_group_name_H-M   'P 1'
#
loop_
_entity.id
_entity.type
_entity.pdbx_description
1 polymer ?
#
loop_
_entity_poly.entity_id
_entity_poly.type
_entity_poly.pdbx_seq_one_letter_code
_entity_poly.pdbx_strand_id
1 'polypeptide(L)'
;MSLFDMSSVFRRLITVIKFETDRLYCFAGRLRAMKPEDANARRIDFGPLFNLKCLHELMDGEGFDERQIRLANPDVLKDIHREGWSDGDVRQIIAVLVAKDYKKSEWARIDRGRRWVACDVYHTYYDALRRRRDVRAVPVYLKFSVDMGGSSDHPDRVLSLLNLRSLG
;
A
#
# COMPACT_ATOMS: atom_id res chain seq x y z
N MET A 1 40.73 -8.00 31.31
CA MET A 1 40.26 -6.81 32.06
C MET A 1 39.78 -5.79 31.05
N SER A 2 38.50 -5.38 31.17
CA SER A 2 37.93 -4.04 30.91
C SER A 2 38.29 -3.33 29.59
N LEU A 3 37.41 -2.86 28.70
CA LEU A 3 36.09 -2.23 28.78
C LEU A 3 35.44 -2.31 27.38
N PHE A 4 34.11 -2.28 27.28
CA PHE A 4 33.29 -1.54 26.29
C PHE A 4 31.84 -1.98 26.49
N ASP A 5 31.16 -1.35 27.45
CA ASP A 5 30.28 -0.18 27.28
C ASP A 5 28.85 -0.58 26.88
N MET A 6 27.97 -0.48 27.89
CA MET A 6 26.53 -0.48 27.74
C MET A 6 26.07 0.89 27.24
N SER A 7 26.08 1.07 25.93
CA SER A 7 25.31 2.15 25.30
C SER A 7 24.43 1.59 24.19
N SER A 8 23.21 1.26 24.59
CA SER A 8 22.00 1.76 23.93
C SER A 8 21.66 1.24 22.52
N VAL A 9 20.94 0.11 22.50
CA VAL A 9 19.57 0.03 21.96
C VAL A 9 19.31 0.84 20.66
N PHE A 10 19.90 0.53 19.50
CA PHE A 10 19.41 1.06 18.20
C PHE A 10 19.93 0.32 16.96
N ARG A 11 20.09 -1.01 17.04
CA ARG A 11 20.42 -1.84 15.86
C ARG A 11 19.55 -3.10 15.83
N ARG A 12 18.26 -2.96 15.55
CA ARG A 12 17.40 -4.10 15.20
C ARG A 12 17.09 -4.05 13.71
N LEU A 13 17.72 -5.00 13.01
CA LEU A 13 17.53 -5.52 11.66
C LEU A 13 16.47 -4.81 10.80
N ILE A 14 16.94 -3.99 9.87
CA ILE A 14 16.27 -3.79 8.59
C ILE A 14 16.76 -4.93 7.71
N THR A 15 16.03 -6.04 7.66
CA THR A 15 16.30 -7.07 6.66
C THR A 15 15.88 -6.51 5.31
N VAL A 16 16.80 -5.81 4.62
CA VAL A 16 16.69 -5.54 3.19
C VAL A 16 16.81 -6.88 2.50
N ILE A 17 15.67 -7.45 2.13
CA ILE A 17 15.64 -8.69 1.36
C ILE A 17 16.02 -8.33 -0.07
N LYS A 18 17.31 -8.45 -0.39
CA LYS A 18 17.81 -8.45 -1.76
C LYS A 18 17.68 -9.90 -2.26
N PHE A 19 16.77 -10.17 -3.21
CA PHE A 19 16.67 -11.48 -3.83
C PHE A 19 17.28 -11.44 -5.24
N GLU A 20 18.30 -12.28 -5.42
CA GLU A 20 18.87 -12.67 -6.70
C GLU A 20 17.93 -13.69 -7.35
N THR A 21 17.34 -13.36 -8.49
CA THR A 21 16.83 -14.23 -9.59
C THR A 21 15.73 -13.48 -10.37
N ASP A 22 15.76 -13.59 -11.70
CA ASP A 22 15.00 -12.81 -12.69
C ASP A 22 13.47 -13.06 -12.73
N ARG A 23 12.84 -13.28 -11.58
CA ARG A 23 11.39 -13.26 -11.41
C ARG A 23 11.07 -12.42 -10.19
N LEU A 24 10.89 -11.11 -10.42
CA LEU A 24 10.56 -10.11 -9.41
C LEU A 24 9.32 -10.54 -8.60
N TYR A 25 9.53 -11.04 -7.38
CA TYR A 25 8.46 -11.14 -6.41
C TYR A 25 8.24 -9.75 -5.81
N CYS A 26 7.30 -9.01 -6.39
CA CYS A 26 7.05 -7.60 -6.10
C CYS A 26 6.27 -7.31 -4.81
N PHE A 27 6.16 -8.28 -3.90
CA PHE A 27 5.32 -8.15 -2.72
C PHE A 27 6.06 -8.63 -1.48
N ALA A 28 6.20 -7.73 -0.51
CA ALA A 28 6.85 -7.99 0.77
C ALA A 28 6.02 -8.97 1.62
N GLY A 29 6.07 -10.27 1.28
CA GLY A 29 5.42 -11.36 2.02
C GLY A 29 5.89 -11.51 3.48
N ARG A 30 6.85 -10.71 3.94
CA ARG A 30 7.38 -10.72 5.32
C ARG A 30 7.12 -9.46 6.15
N LEU A 31 6.48 -8.42 5.61
CA LEU A 31 6.04 -7.27 6.41
C LEU A 31 4.76 -7.56 7.20
N ARG A 32 4.28 -8.81 7.26
CA ARG A 32 3.15 -9.16 8.13
C ARG A 32 3.49 -9.15 9.63
N ALA A 33 4.77 -9.08 10.02
CA ALA A 33 5.18 -9.50 11.36
C ALA A 33 5.93 -8.48 12.25
N MET A 34 6.21 -7.25 11.80
CA MET A 34 6.88 -6.26 12.66
C MET A 34 5.93 -5.13 13.07
N LYS A 35 5.07 -5.46 14.04
CA LYS A 35 4.35 -4.47 14.84
C LYS A 35 5.32 -3.37 15.30
N PRO A 36 4.99 -2.07 15.20
CA PRO A 36 5.74 -1.05 15.93
C PRO A 36 5.55 -1.28 17.46
N GLU A 37 6.64 -1.35 18.22
CA GLU A 37 6.60 -1.54 19.67
C GLU A 37 5.78 -0.43 20.35
N ASP A 38 5.87 0.78 19.81
CA ASP A 38 5.03 1.93 20.13
C ASP A 38 3.84 2.02 19.17
N ALA A 39 2.61 1.94 19.70
CA ALA A 39 1.38 2.07 18.91
C ALA A 39 1.23 3.45 18.21
N ASN A 40 2.00 4.45 18.64
CA ASN A 40 2.05 5.78 18.04
C ASN A 40 3.06 5.87 16.89
N ALA A 41 4.07 4.99 16.84
CA ALA A 41 5.06 4.93 15.77
C ALA A 41 4.47 4.25 14.53
N ARG A 42 3.75 5.00 13.70
CA ARG A 42 3.11 4.47 12.49
C ARG A 42 4.02 4.51 11.26
N ARG A 43 5.02 5.38 11.21
CA ARG A 43 5.83 5.60 10.00
C ARG A 43 6.78 4.44 9.75
N ILE A 44 6.95 4.08 8.48
CA ILE A 44 7.92 3.10 7.99
C ILE A 44 8.93 3.85 7.10
N ASP A 45 10.20 3.87 7.51
CA ASP A 45 11.23 4.70 6.88
C ASP A 45 12.10 3.91 5.89
N PHE A 46 11.54 3.49 4.76
CA PHE A 46 12.32 2.81 3.68
C PHE A 46 11.88 3.19 2.26
N GLY A 47 11.05 4.23 2.11
CA GLY A 47 10.39 4.53 0.85
C GLY A 47 9.22 3.57 0.57
N PRO A 48 8.70 3.55 -0.68
CA PRO A 48 7.56 2.74 -1.05
C PRO A 48 7.76 1.25 -0.73
N LEU A 49 6.75 0.63 -0.13
CA LEU A 49 6.75 -0.81 0.18
C LEU A 49 6.49 -1.65 -1.07
N PHE A 50 5.76 -1.10 -2.03
CA PHE A 50 5.36 -1.79 -3.24
C PHE A 50 6.06 -1.19 -4.45
N ASN A 51 6.62 -2.06 -5.30
CA ASN A 51 7.20 -1.62 -6.56
C ASN A 51 6.08 -1.15 -7.51
N LEU A 52 6.13 0.12 -7.90
CA LEU A 52 5.09 0.74 -8.70
C LEU A 52 4.92 0.09 -10.08
N LYS A 53 6.03 -0.33 -10.73
CA LYS A 53 5.97 -1.01 -12.03
C LYS A 53 5.17 -2.31 -11.91
N CYS A 54 5.46 -3.10 -10.87
CA CYS A 54 4.73 -4.33 -10.63
C CYS A 54 3.27 -4.10 -10.24
N LEU A 55 2.98 -2.98 -9.56
CA LEU A 55 1.61 -2.59 -9.25
C LEU A 55 0.84 -2.28 -10.53
N HIS A 56 1.45 -1.58 -11.50
CA HIS A 56 0.84 -1.36 -12.82
C HIS A 56 0.65 -2.66 -13.58
N GLU A 57 1.66 -3.53 -13.65
CA GLU A 57 1.54 -4.86 -14.27
C GLU A 57 0.43 -5.69 -13.62
N LEU A 58 0.23 -5.57 -12.30
CA LEU A 58 -0.88 -6.19 -11.60
C LEU A 58 -2.22 -5.60 -12.03
N MET A 59 -2.34 -4.27 -12.14
CA MET A 59 -3.58 -3.61 -12.56
C MET A 59 -3.89 -3.82 -14.04
N ASP A 60 -2.89 -4.05 -14.89
CA ASP A 60 -3.05 -4.26 -16.35
C ASP A 60 -3.30 -5.73 -16.71
N GLY A 61 -2.92 -6.67 -15.85
CA GLY A 61 -3.04 -8.11 -16.12
C GLY A 61 -4.49 -8.62 -16.18
N GLU A 62 -4.72 -9.66 -16.99
CA GLU A 62 -6.02 -10.33 -17.16
C GLU A 62 -6.52 -11.10 -15.90
N GLY A 63 -5.76 -11.10 -14.81
CA GLY A 63 -6.05 -11.84 -13.58
C GLY A 63 -6.21 -11.00 -12.32
N PHE A 64 -6.29 -9.66 -12.45
CA PHE A 64 -6.67 -8.77 -11.35
C PHE A 64 -8.07 -8.19 -11.61
N ASP A 65 -9.08 -8.84 -11.07
CA ASP A 65 -10.47 -8.43 -11.12
C ASP A 65 -10.79 -7.44 -9.99
N GLU A 66 -11.84 -6.63 -10.16
CA GLU A 66 -12.36 -5.68 -9.16
C GLU A 66 -12.64 -6.38 -7.82
N ARG A 67 -12.99 -7.67 -7.84
CA ARG A 67 -13.17 -8.53 -6.65
C ARG A 67 -11.92 -8.68 -5.78
N GLN A 68 -10.74 -8.39 -6.33
CA GLN A 68 -9.47 -8.43 -5.61
C GLN A 68 -9.12 -7.09 -4.95
N ILE A 69 -9.89 -6.04 -5.21
CA ILE A 69 -9.89 -4.82 -4.41
C ILE A 69 -10.86 -5.03 -3.25
N ARG A 70 -10.33 -5.09 -2.02
CA ARG A 70 -11.13 -5.21 -0.80
C ARG A 70 -11.10 -3.91 -0.03
N LEU A 71 -12.26 -3.49 0.45
CA LEU A 71 -12.34 -2.36 1.36
C LEU A 71 -11.87 -2.81 2.75
N ALA A 72 -10.82 -2.19 3.25
CA ALA A 72 -10.18 -2.62 4.49
C ALA A 72 -11.02 -2.33 5.74
N ASN A 73 -11.89 -1.32 5.67
CA ASN A 73 -12.83 -0.92 6.72
C ASN A 73 -14.12 -0.37 6.10
N PRO A 74 -15.28 -0.44 6.79
CA PRO A 74 -16.55 0.10 6.29
C PRO A 74 -16.54 1.61 6.00
N ASP A 75 -15.66 2.38 6.65
CA ASP A 75 -15.57 3.82 6.41
C ASP A 75 -15.01 4.15 5.02
N VAL A 76 -14.23 3.24 4.42
CA VAL A 76 -13.75 3.39 3.04
C VAL A 76 -14.90 3.33 2.04
N LEU A 77 -15.91 2.51 2.31
CA LEU A 77 -17.12 2.44 1.48
C LEU A 77 -17.88 3.78 1.51
N LYS A 78 -17.96 4.41 2.69
CA LYS A 78 -18.57 5.73 2.82
C LYS A 78 -17.81 6.79 2.03
N ASP A 79 -16.48 6.74 2.07
CA ASP A 79 -15.63 7.64 1.28
C ASP A 79 -15.88 7.43 -0.22
N ILE A 80 -15.80 6.19 -0.72
CA ILE A 80 -16.06 5.88 -2.14
C ILE A 80 -17.45 6.37 -2.59
N HIS A 81 -18.49 6.07 -1.81
CA HIS A 81 -19.86 6.49 -2.16
C HIS A 81 -20.02 8.02 -2.16
N ARG A 82 -19.39 8.72 -1.20
CA ARG A 82 -19.43 10.19 -1.14
C ARG A 82 -18.76 10.82 -2.36
N GLU A 83 -17.62 10.27 -2.77
CA GLU A 83 -16.85 10.77 -3.92
C GLU A 83 -17.40 10.27 -5.27
N GLY A 84 -18.35 9.33 -5.26
CA GLY A 84 -18.96 8.77 -6.46
C GLY A 84 -18.03 7.89 -7.29
N TRP A 85 -17.02 7.27 -6.68
CA TRP A 85 -16.06 6.42 -7.39
C TRP A 85 -16.54 4.99 -7.58
N SER A 86 -16.27 4.43 -8.75
CA SER A 86 -16.45 3.01 -9.03
C SER A 86 -15.19 2.19 -8.70
N ASP A 87 -15.31 0.87 -8.58
CA ASP A 87 -14.13 -0.01 -8.44
C ASP A 87 -13.17 0.14 -9.64
N GLY A 88 -13.72 0.34 -10.84
CA GLY A 88 -12.97 0.65 -12.06
C GLY A 88 -12.23 2.01 -12.01
N ASP A 89 -12.73 2.99 -11.27
CA ASP A 89 -12.00 4.23 -10.99
C ASP A 89 -10.87 3.99 -10.01
N VAL A 90 -11.10 3.22 -8.94
CA VAL A 90 -10.05 2.86 -7.97
C VAL A 90 -8.89 2.15 -8.67
N ARG A 91 -9.21 1.13 -9.50
CA ARG A 91 -8.21 0.41 -10.31
C ARG A 91 -7.43 1.37 -11.21
N GLN A 92 -8.13 2.25 -11.92
CA GLN A 92 -7.50 3.17 -12.84
C GLN A 92 -6.63 4.21 -12.12
N ILE A 93 -7.06 4.74 -10.97
CA ILE A 93 -6.28 5.65 -10.12
C ILE A 93 -4.95 4.99 -9.76
N ILE A 94 -4.97 3.72 -9.36
CA ILE A 94 -3.76 2.95 -9.01
C ILE A 94 -2.88 2.74 -10.26
N ALA A 95 -3.47 2.42 -11.40
CA ALA A 95 -2.76 2.16 -12.65
C ALA A 95 -2.03 3.39 -13.23
N VAL A 96 -2.49 4.61 -12.91
CA VAL A 96 -1.89 5.87 -13.39
C VAL A 96 -1.01 6.56 -12.35
N LEU A 97 -0.73 5.92 -11.22
CA LEU A 97 0.18 6.46 -10.22
C LEU A 97 1.58 6.64 -10.81
N VAL A 98 2.30 7.64 -10.29
CA VAL A 98 3.71 7.85 -10.62
C VAL A 98 4.53 7.99 -9.35
N ALA A 99 5.84 7.74 -9.42
CA ALA A 99 6.72 7.73 -8.25
C ALA A 99 6.64 9.03 -7.41
N LYS A 100 6.45 10.19 -8.05
CA LYS A 100 6.29 11.49 -7.35
C LYS A 100 5.01 11.63 -6.52
N ASP A 101 4.02 10.79 -6.76
CA ASP A 101 2.75 10.80 -6.03
C ASP A 101 2.92 10.15 -4.65
N TYR A 102 3.96 9.33 -4.44
CA TYR A 102 4.26 8.71 -3.15
C TYR A 102 4.53 9.75 -2.06
N LYS A 103 3.98 9.52 -0.86
CA LYS A 103 4.18 10.38 0.31
C LYS A 103 4.92 9.71 1.45
N LYS A 104 4.51 8.51 1.81
CA LYS A 104 5.06 7.76 2.94
C LYS A 104 4.54 6.33 2.94
N SER A 105 5.20 5.52 3.75
CA SER A 105 4.73 4.20 4.13
C SER A 105 4.43 4.19 5.62
N GLU A 106 3.38 3.50 6.02
CA GLU A 106 2.96 3.46 7.42
C GLU A 106 2.20 2.19 7.79
N TRP A 107 2.28 1.82 9.06
CA TRP A 107 1.42 0.84 9.68
C TRP A 107 0.02 1.41 9.89
N ALA A 108 -0.97 0.62 9.50
CA ALA A 108 -2.37 0.95 9.65
C ALA A 108 -3.12 -0.18 10.34
N ARG A 109 -4.15 0.19 11.12
CA ARG A 109 -5.10 -0.78 11.63
C ARG A 109 -6.26 -0.97 10.66
N ILE A 110 -6.57 -2.22 10.36
CA ILE A 110 -7.73 -2.65 9.57
C ILE A 110 -8.61 -3.58 10.41
N ASP A 111 -9.72 -4.06 9.84
CA ASP A 111 -10.65 -4.97 10.51
C ASP A 111 -11.17 -4.41 11.84
N ARG A 112 -11.57 -3.13 11.84
CA ARG A 112 -12.00 -2.39 13.05
C ARG A 112 -10.96 -2.36 14.16
N GLY A 113 -9.68 -2.26 13.81
CA GLY A 113 -8.60 -2.14 14.79
C GLY A 113 -7.88 -3.44 15.13
N ARG A 114 -8.34 -4.58 14.62
CA ARG A 114 -7.88 -5.91 15.04
C ARG A 114 -6.55 -6.32 14.42
N ARG A 115 -6.25 -5.85 13.21
CA ARG A 115 -5.10 -6.28 12.44
C ARG A 115 -4.26 -5.08 11.99
N TRP A 116 -2.94 -5.21 12.12
CA TRP A 116 -1.99 -4.27 11.55
C TRP A 116 -1.55 -4.72 10.16
N VAL A 117 -1.44 -3.76 9.25
CA VAL A 117 -0.90 -3.95 7.90
C VAL A 117 0.01 -2.80 7.54
N ALA A 118 1.03 -3.09 6.73
CA ALA A 118 1.93 -2.08 6.19
C ALA A 118 1.31 -1.51 4.91
N CYS A 119 1.32 -0.18 4.75
CA CYS A 119 0.63 0.50 3.66
C CYS A 119 1.53 1.53 3.00
N ASP A 120 1.27 1.79 1.73
CA ASP A 120 1.77 2.98 1.04
C ASP A 120 0.66 4.04 0.96
N VAL A 121 1.09 5.30 1.02
CA VAL A 121 0.23 6.49 0.87
C VAL A 121 0.70 7.28 -0.33
N TYR A 122 -0.25 7.63 -1.20
CA TYR A 122 -0.05 8.41 -2.40
C TYR A 122 -0.98 9.62 -2.41
N HIS A 123 -0.50 10.77 -2.89
CA HIS A 123 -1.34 11.88 -3.31
C HIS A 123 -1.15 12.08 -4.82
N THR A 124 -2.22 11.90 -5.58
CA THR A 124 -2.22 12.07 -7.03
C THR A 124 -3.27 13.08 -7.47
N TYR A 125 -3.39 13.31 -8.76
CA TYR A 125 -4.43 14.12 -9.36
C TYR A 125 -5.10 13.31 -10.45
N TYR A 126 -6.40 13.03 -10.31
CA TYR A 126 -7.12 12.11 -11.18
C TYR A 126 -8.37 12.76 -11.75
N ASP A 127 -8.47 12.76 -13.07
CA ASP A 127 -9.68 13.14 -13.80
C ASP A 127 -10.51 11.88 -14.03
N ALA A 128 -11.60 11.74 -13.26
CA ALA A 128 -12.50 10.58 -13.34
C ALA A 128 -13.25 10.51 -14.68
N LEU A 129 -13.55 11.65 -15.32
CA LEU A 129 -14.24 11.67 -16.61
C LEU A 129 -13.34 11.15 -17.74
N ARG A 130 -12.07 11.56 -17.72
CA ARG A 130 -11.06 11.14 -18.72
C ARG A 130 -10.27 9.90 -18.31
N ARG A 131 -10.51 9.39 -17.11
CA ARG A 131 -9.87 8.21 -16.51
C ARG A 131 -8.33 8.26 -16.59
N ARG A 132 -7.76 9.42 -16.30
CA ARG A 132 -6.31 9.66 -16.42
C ARG A 132 -5.79 10.66 -15.40
N ARG A 133 -4.48 10.66 -15.23
CA ARG A 133 -3.78 11.66 -14.42
C ARG A 133 -3.85 13.04 -15.09
N ASP A 134 -4.31 14.05 -14.35
CA ASP A 134 -4.34 15.44 -14.80
C ASP A 134 -4.03 16.37 -13.63
N VAL A 135 -2.98 17.19 -13.71
CA VAL A 135 -2.55 18.09 -12.63
C VAL A 135 -3.57 19.19 -12.31
N ARG A 136 -4.55 19.41 -13.18
CA ARG A 136 -5.66 20.35 -12.96
C ARG A 136 -6.88 19.70 -12.31
N ALA A 137 -6.89 18.37 -12.20
CA ALA A 137 -7.97 17.65 -11.51
C ALA A 137 -7.89 17.86 -10.00
N VAL A 138 -8.92 17.40 -9.29
CA VAL A 138 -8.94 17.44 -7.83
C VAL A 138 -7.87 16.48 -7.29
N PRO A 139 -7.06 16.91 -6.31
CA PRO A 139 -6.09 16.02 -5.67
C PRO A 139 -6.80 14.88 -4.94
N VAL A 140 -6.27 13.67 -5.07
CA VAL A 140 -6.79 12.45 -4.47
C VAL A 140 -5.77 11.92 -3.47
N TYR A 141 -6.24 11.66 -2.24
CA TYR A 141 -5.52 10.88 -1.25
C TYR A 141 -5.85 9.40 -1.41
N LEU A 142 -4.83 8.57 -1.55
CA LEU A 142 -4.96 7.12 -1.67
C LEU A 142 -4.06 6.44 -0.63
N LYS A 143 -4.62 5.47 0.09
CA LYS A 143 -3.87 4.58 0.99
C LYS A 143 -4.30 3.14 0.78
N PHE A 144 -3.34 2.26 0.51
CA PHE A 144 -3.60 0.84 0.31
C PHE A 144 -2.49 -0.04 0.90
N SER A 145 -2.86 -1.30 1.09
CA SER A 145 -1.96 -2.41 1.42
C SER A 145 -2.15 -3.48 0.36
N VAL A 146 -1.11 -4.23 0.03
CA VAL A 146 -1.25 -5.44 -0.78
C VAL A 146 -0.95 -6.66 0.08
N ASP A 147 -1.92 -7.56 0.16
CA ASP A 147 -1.84 -8.83 0.84
C ASP A 147 -1.65 -9.95 -0.19
N MET A 148 -0.66 -10.82 0.05
CA MET A 148 -0.56 -12.09 -0.64
C MET A 148 -1.30 -13.12 0.22
N GLY A 149 -2.59 -13.31 -0.06
CA GLY A 149 -3.34 -14.49 0.40
C GLY A 149 -3.13 -15.65 -0.58
N GLY A 150 -3.61 -16.84 -0.25
CA GLY A 150 -3.59 -18.01 -1.16
C GLY A 150 -2.46 -19.01 -0.90
N SER A 151 -2.61 -20.20 -1.47
CA SER A 151 -1.59 -21.25 -1.44
C SER A 151 -0.46 -20.93 -2.42
N SER A 152 0.68 -21.59 -2.28
CA SER A 152 1.84 -21.46 -3.18
C SER A 152 1.46 -21.65 -4.67
N ASP A 153 0.42 -22.44 -4.94
CA ASP A 153 -0.03 -22.79 -6.28
C ASP A 153 -1.03 -21.77 -6.85
N HIS A 154 -1.74 -21.02 -6.00
CA HIS A 154 -2.67 -19.95 -6.39
C HIS A 154 -2.61 -18.79 -5.38
N PRO A 155 -1.65 -17.86 -5.55
CA PRO A 155 -1.59 -16.68 -4.71
C PRO A 155 -2.75 -15.73 -5.04
N ASP A 156 -3.74 -15.69 -4.16
CA ASP A 156 -4.78 -14.66 -4.13
C ASP A 156 -4.13 -13.31 -3.76
N ARG A 157 -3.81 -12.54 -4.80
CA ARG A 157 -3.35 -11.16 -4.64
C ARG A 157 -4.55 -10.31 -4.29
N VAL A 158 -4.54 -9.71 -3.11
CA VAL A 158 -5.62 -8.85 -2.60
C VAL A 158 -5.06 -7.47 -2.34
N LEU A 159 -5.61 -6.45 -3.01
CA LEU A 159 -5.36 -5.07 -2.68
C LEU A 159 -6.40 -4.63 -1.65
N SER A 160 -5.96 -4.30 -0.45
CA SER A 160 -6.81 -3.72 0.57
C SER A 160 -6.76 -2.20 0.45
N LEU A 161 -7.89 -1.56 0.16
CA LEU A 161 -8.05 -0.11 0.11
C LEU A 161 -8.41 0.39 1.51
N LEU A 162 -7.56 1.26 2.09
CA LEU A 162 -7.72 1.75 3.46
C LEU A 162 -8.27 3.17 3.52
N ASN A 163 -8.03 3.97 2.50
CA ASN A 163 -8.64 5.27 2.35
C ASN A 163 -8.50 5.73 0.91
N LEU A 164 -9.54 6.39 0.43
CA LEU A 164 -9.55 6.99 -0.88
C LEU A 164 -10.50 8.19 -0.79
N ARG A 165 -10.00 9.42 -0.95
CA ARG A 165 -10.82 10.63 -0.89
C ARG A 165 -10.25 11.77 -1.72
N SER A 166 -11.12 12.66 -2.19
CA SER A 166 -10.70 13.95 -2.74
C SER A 166 -10.15 14.83 -1.61
N LEU A 167 -9.23 15.74 -1.95
CA LEU A 167 -8.65 16.72 -1.03
C LEU A 167 -9.15 18.15 -1.31
N GLY A 168 -10.21 18.29 -2.10
CA GLY A 168 -10.87 19.55 -2.46
C GLY A 168 -12.10 19.85 -1.62
#